data_AF-A0A377CYL0-F1
#
_entry.id   AF-A0A377CYL0-F1
#
_cell.length_a   1.000
_cell.length_b   1.000
_cell.length_c   1.000
_cell.angle_alpha   90.00
_cell.angle_beta   90.00
_cell.angle_gamma   90.00
#
_symmetry.space_group_name_H-M   'P 1'
#
loop_
_entity.id
_entity.type
_entity.pdbx_description
1 polymer ?
#
loop_
_entity_poly.entity_id
_entity_poly.type
_entity_poly.pdbx_seq_one_letter_code
_entity_poly.pdbx_strand_id
1 'polypeptide(L)'
;MKVICAGQSDAGMAFSAQYADFNFCFGKGVNTPTAFAPTAARMKQAAEQTGRDVGSYVLFMVIADETDDAARAKWEHYKAGADEEALSWLTEQSQKDTRSDTDTNVRQMADPTSAVNINMGTLVGSYASVARMLDEVASVPGAEGVLLTFDDFLSGIETFGERIQPLMQCRAHLPALTQEVA
;
A
#
# COMPACT_ATOMS: atom_id res chain seq x y z
N MET A 1 -2.51 -2.10 25.04
CA MET A 1 -2.49 -0.99 24.06
C MET A 1 -1.49 -1.38 22.99
N LYS A 2 -1.81 -1.21 21.70
CA LYS A 2 -0.85 -1.42 20.60
C LYS A 2 -0.27 -0.09 20.14
N VAL A 3 1.00 -0.09 19.78
CA VAL A 3 1.77 1.06 19.30
C VAL A 3 2.28 0.73 17.90
N ILE A 4 2.14 1.65 16.97
CA ILE A 4 2.50 1.46 15.56
C ILE A 4 3.38 2.62 15.10
N CYS A 5 4.16 2.38 14.05
CA CYS A 5 5.00 3.42 13.45
C CYS A 5 4.98 3.31 11.91
N ALA A 6 5.59 4.29 11.23
CA ALA A 6 5.66 4.36 9.77
C ALA A 6 7.07 4.74 9.28
N GLY A 7 8.10 4.33 10.02
CA GLY A 7 9.49 4.64 9.71
C GLY A 7 9.96 3.98 8.42
N GLN A 8 10.46 4.77 7.46
CA GLN A 8 11.09 4.26 6.23
C GLN A 8 12.62 4.34 6.27
N SER A 9 13.16 5.31 7.01
CA SER A 9 14.61 5.46 7.22
C SER A 9 15.14 4.42 8.19
N ASP A 10 16.45 4.20 8.18
CA ASP A 10 17.09 3.24 9.07
C ASP A 10 16.84 3.60 10.55
N ALA A 11 16.92 4.89 10.90
CA ALA A 11 16.60 5.37 12.25
C ALA A 11 15.11 5.15 12.61
N GLY A 12 14.21 5.37 11.66
CA GLY A 12 12.78 5.13 11.84
C GLY A 12 12.47 3.65 12.05
N MET A 13 13.07 2.77 11.24
CA MET A 13 12.92 1.31 11.40
C MET A 13 13.54 0.80 12.70
N ALA A 14 14.67 1.35 13.13
CA ALA A 14 15.26 1.02 14.44
C ALA A 14 14.34 1.42 15.60
N PHE A 15 13.67 2.58 15.51
CA PHE A 15 12.65 2.99 16.48
C PHE A 15 11.46 2.01 16.48
N SER A 16 10.93 1.66 15.30
CA SER A 16 9.84 0.68 15.17
C SER A 16 10.21 -0.68 15.75
N ALA A 17 11.43 -1.15 15.47
CA ALA A 17 11.95 -2.41 15.98
C ALA A 17 11.99 -2.43 17.51
N GLN A 18 12.26 -1.30 18.17
CA GLN A 18 12.28 -1.21 19.64
C GLN A 18 10.89 -1.12 20.26
N TYR A 19 9.96 -0.36 19.66
CA TYR A 19 8.75 0.08 20.36
C TYR A 19 7.42 -0.26 19.70
N ALA A 20 7.40 -0.54 18.39
CA ALA A 20 6.15 -0.77 17.65
C ALA A 20 5.76 -2.25 17.62
N ASP A 21 4.47 -2.54 17.57
CA ASP A 21 3.89 -3.84 17.26
C ASP A 21 4.07 -4.18 15.77
N PHE A 22 3.97 -3.19 14.88
CA PHE A 22 4.24 -3.32 13.45
C PHE A 22 4.59 -1.95 12.83
N ASN A 23 5.19 -1.97 11.64
CA ASN A 23 5.61 -0.78 10.91
C ASN A 23 4.90 -0.67 9.56
N PHE A 24 4.36 0.51 9.24
CA PHE A 24 3.83 0.79 7.90
C PHE A 24 4.94 1.06 6.89
N CYS A 25 4.79 0.57 5.67
CA CYS A 25 5.64 0.92 4.55
C CYS A 25 4.83 1.16 3.27
N PHE A 26 5.44 1.82 2.29
CA PHE A 26 4.78 2.14 1.03
C PHE A 26 4.85 0.96 0.07
N GLY A 27 3.71 0.61 -0.53
CA GLY A 27 3.70 -0.09 -1.81
C GLY A 27 4.47 0.71 -2.86
N LYS A 28 4.97 0.02 -3.88
CA LYS A 28 5.82 0.60 -4.92
C LYS A 28 5.27 0.25 -6.30
N GLY A 29 5.16 1.25 -7.16
CA GLY A 29 4.75 1.10 -8.56
C GLY A 29 3.26 0.80 -8.77
N VAL A 30 2.89 0.62 -10.04
CA VAL A 30 1.54 0.26 -10.48
C VAL A 30 1.53 -1.20 -10.94
N ASN A 31 0.69 -2.03 -10.32
CA ASN A 31 0.59 -3.48 -10.57
C ASN A 31 1.92 -4.24 -10.38
N THR A 32 2.77 -3.78 -9.46
CA THR A 32 4.01 -4.44 -9.05
C THR A 32 3.94 -4.82 -7.56
N PRO A 33 3.07 -5.76 -7.18
CA PRO A 33 2.67 -5.98 -5.78
C PRO A 33 3.85 -6.29 -4.85
N THR A 34 4.92 -6.90 -5.35
CA THR A 34 6.08 -7.30 -4.53
C THR A 34 7.23 -6.29 -4.51
N ALA A 35 7.10 -5.15 -5.20
CA ALA A 35 8.20 -4.18 -5.34
C ALA A 35 8.59 -3.48 -4.02
N PHE A 36 7.79 -3.59 -2.96
CA PHE A 36 8.14 -3.11 -1.61
C PHE A 36 9.06 -4.08 -0.85
N ALA A 37 9.32 -5.30 -1.36
CA ALA A 37 10.06 -6.35 -0.67
C ALA A 37 11.42 -5.90 -0.08
N PRO A 38 12.24 -5.07 -0.75
CA PRO A 38 13.47 -4.57 -0.15
C PRO A 38 13.25 -3.75 1.14
N THR A 39 12.13 -3.02 1.22
CA THR A 39 11.77 -2.22 2.41
C THR A 39 11.32 -3.12 3.56
N ALA A 40 10.51 -4.14 3.26
CA ALA A 40 10.12 -5.15 4.26
C ALA A 40 11.34 -5.94 4.77
N ALA A 41 12.29 -6.26 3.89
CA ALA A 41 13.54 -6.92 4.27
C ALA A 41 14.38 -6.07 5.23
N ARG A 42 14.51 -4.76 5.00
CA ARG A 42 15.19 -3.84 5.96
C ARG A 42 14.48 -3.78 7.31
N MET A 43 13.14 -3.73 7.31
CA MET A 43 12.38 -3.75 8.56
C MET A 43 12.62 -5.06 9.34
N LYS A 44 12.66 -6.19 8.65
CA LYS A 44 12.99 -7.49 9.25
C LYS A 44 14.40 -7.49 9.87
N GLN A 45 15.39 -6.96 9.17
CA GLN A 45 16.76 -6.82 9.69
C GLN A 45 16.82 -5.91 10.93
N ALA A 46 16.04 -4.83 10.97
CA ALA A 46 15.93 -3.98 12.16
C ALA A 46 15.29 -4.72 13.34
N ALA A 47 14.22 -5.48 13.09
CA ALA A 47 13.55 -6.30 14.11
C ALA A 47 14.49 -7.37 14.70
N GLU A 48 15.30 -8.03 13.85
CA GLU A 48 16.31 -9.03 14.27
C GLU A 48 17.31 -8.48 15.29
N GLN A 49 17.71 -7.20 15.19
CA GLN A 49 18.63 -6.56 16.13
C GLN A 49 18.05 -6.42 17.56
N THR A 50 16.73 -6.49 17.69
CA THR A 50 16.01 -6.37 18.97
C THR A 50 15.42 -7.70 19.45
N GLY A 51 15.40 -8.72 18.60
CA GLY A 51 14.74 -10.00 18.85
C GLY A 51 13.21 -9.92 18.97
N ARG A 52 12.61 -8.79 18.58
CA ARG A 52 11.14 -8.59 18.59
C ARG A 52 10.53 -9.01 17.26
N ASP A 53 9.26 -9.41 17.32
CA ASP A 53 8.45 -9.69 16.14
C ASP A 53 7.75 -8.41 15.70
N VAL A 54 8.22 -7.80 14.61
CA VAL A 54 7.70 -6.52 14.10
C VAL A 54 7.60 -6.61 12.57
N GLY A 55 6.41 -6.98 12.10
CA GLY A 55 6.12 -7.06 10.67
C GLY A 55 5.83 -5.74 9.99
N SER A 56 5.67 -5.83 8.66
CA SER A 56 5.36 -4.71 7.79
C SER A 56 3.90 -4.75 7.33
N TYR A 57 3.22 -3.62 7.44
CA TYR A 57 1.90 -3.39 6.82
C TYR A 57 2.07 -2.44 5.63
N VAL A 58 1.61 -2.86 4.45
CA VAL A 58 1.94 -2.17 3.20
C VAL A 58 0.79 -1.32 2.69
N LEU A 59 1.05 -0.04 2.45
CA LEU A 59 0.05 0.89 1.92
C LEU A 59 -0.10 0.72 0.40
N PHE A 60 -1.33 0.40 -0.04
CA PHE A 60 -1.73 0.38 -1.44
C PHE A 60 -3.03 1.16 -1.67
N MET A 61 -3.17 1.72 -2.87
CA MET A 61 -4.46 2.14 -3.42
C MET A 61 -5.00 1.02 -4.32
N VAL A 62 -6.28 0.67 -4.14
CA VAL A 62 -6.99 -0.28 -4.99
C VAL A 62 -7.94 0.49 -5.89
N ILE A 63 -7.80 0.28 -7.20
CA ILE A 63 -8.74 0.75 -8.22
C ILE A 63 -9.23 -0.49 -8.95
N ALA A 64 -10.37 -1.02 -8.49
CA ALA A 64 -10.93 -2.26 -9.01
C ALA A 64 -12.21 -2.01 -9.80
N ASP A 65 -12.48 -2.88 -10.77
CA ASP A 65 -13.72 -2.88 -11.56
C ASP A 65 -14.02 -4.31 -12.07
N GLU A 66 -15.08 -4.50 -12.86
CA GLU A 66 -15.47 -5.80 -13.41
C GLU A 66 -14.41 -6.36 -14.38
N THR A 67 -13.67 -5.49 -15.08
CA THR A 67 -12.61 -5.87 -16.02
C THR A 67 -11.34 -5.06 -15.80
N ASP A 68 -10.19 -5.62 -16.24
CA ASP A 68 -8.91 -4.91 -16.17
C ASP A 68 -8.95 -3.59 -16.97
N ASP A 69 -9.62 -3.58 -18.12
CA ASP A 69 -9.77 -2.40 -18.98
C ASP A 69 -10.64 -1.31 -18.33
N ALA A 70 -11.74 -1.69 -17.65
CA ALA A 70 -12.60 -0.73 -16.95
C ALA A 70 -11.86 -0.06 -15.79
N ALA A 71 -11.14 -0.84 -14.98
CA ALA A 71 -10.29 -0.32 -13.91
C ALA A 71 -9.18 0.59 -14.46
N ARG A 72 -8.56 0.21 -15.59
CA ARG A 72 -7.57 1.04 -16.28
C ARG A 72 -8.17 2.36 -16.77
N ALA A 73 -9.38 2.32 -17.34
CA ALA A 73 -10.07 3.53 -17.80
C ALA A 73 -10.32 4.51 -16.64
N LYS A 74 -10.74 4.03 -15.46
CA LYS A 74 -10.84 4.86 -14.25
C LYS A 74 -9.50 5.48 -13.87
N TRP A 75 -8.43 4.67 -13.84
CA TRP A 75 -7.10 5.16 -13.51
C TRP A 75 -6.59 6.24 -14.45
N GLU A 76 -6.73 6.03 -15.77
CA GLU A 76 -6.36 7.04 -16.77
C GLU A 76 -7.22 8.30 -16.65
N HIS A 77 -8.52 8.16 -16.35
CA HIS A 77 -9.42 9.29 -16.11
C HIS A 77 -8.98 10.13 -14.90
N TYR A 78 -8.63 9.51 -13.78
CA TYR A 78 -8.12 10.23 -12.61
C TYR A 78 -6.81 10.96 -12.91
N LYS A 79 -5.87 10.31 -13.60
CA LYS A 79 -4.63 10.98 -14.03
C LYS A 79 -4.90 12.17 -14.94
N ALA A 80 -5.88 12.08 -15.84
CA ALA A 80 -6.24 13.18 -16.75
C ALA A 80 -6.86 14.38 -16.01
N GLY A 81 -7.45 14.15 -14.83
CA GLY A 81 -8.00 15.19 -13.96
C GLY A 81 -7.06 15.64 -12.84
N ALA A 82 -5.75 15.40 -12.96
CA ALA A 82 -4.78 15.76 -11.94
C ALA A 82 -4.79 17.28 -11.64
N ASP A 83 -4.85 17.63 -10.36
CA ASP A 83 -4.71 19.01 -9.89
C ASP A 83 -3.24 19.44 -9.93
N GLU A 84 -2.83 20.00 -11.07
CA GLU A 84 -1.43 20.39 -11.31
C GLU A 84 -0.90 21.41 -10.30
N GLU A 85 -1.75 22.31 -9.77
CA GLU A 85 -1.33 23.30 -8.78
C GLU A 85 -0.97 22.61 -7.45
N ALA A 86 -1.85 21.73 -6.97
CA ALA A 86 -1.59 20.95 -5.76
C ALA A 86 -0.35 20.05 -5.91
N LEU A 87 -0.14 19.45 -7.09
CA LEU A 87 1.04 18.63 -7.37
C LEU A 87 2.34 19.44 -7.42
N SER A 88 2.29 20.66 -7.96
CA SER A 88 3.43 21.59 -7.92
C SER A 88 3.81 21.88 -6.48
N TRP A 89 2.83 22.21 -5.63
CA TRP A 89 3.06 22.44 -4.20
C TRP A 89 3.67 21.22 -3.51
N LEU A 90 3.17 20.01 -3.78
CA LEU A 90 3.71 18.79 -3.20
C LEU A 90 5.18 18.60 -3.55
N THR A 91 5.54 18.83 -4.81
CA THR A 91 6.91 18.72 -5.32
C THR A 91 7.82 19.76 -4.67
N GLU A 92 7.37 21.02 -4.63
CA GLU A 92 8.13 22.12 -4.03
C GLU A 92 8.40 21.94 -2.54
N GLN A 93 7.40 21.46 -1.78
CA GLN A 93 7.59 21.21 -0.35
C GLN A 93 8.52 20.02 -0.11
N SER A 94 8.43 18.98 -0.95
CA SER A 94 9.32 17.81 -0.86
C SER A 94 10.79 18.19 -1.13
N GLN A 95 11.04 19.13 -2.05
CA GLN A 95 12.39 19.62 -2.37
C GLN A 95 13.02 20.50 -1.27
N LYS A 96 12.21 21.05 -0.35
CA LYS A 96 12.71 21.84 0.78
C LYS A 96 13.28 20.98 1.91
N ASP A 97 13.09 19.66 1.87
CA ASP A 97 13.73 18.74 2.81
C ASP A 97 15.22 18.56 2.47
N THR A 98 16.06 19.24 3.23
CA THR A 98 17.53 19.16 3.14
C THR A 98 18.15 18.27 4.21
N ARG A 99 17.34 17.66 5.08
CA ARG A 99 17.79 16.91 6.25
C ARG A 99 17.64 15.41 6.09
N SER A 100 16.62 14.96 5.36
CA SER A 100 16.39 13.53 5.14
C SER A 100 17.38 12.95 4.14
N ASP A 101 17.88 11.76 4.47
CA ASP A 101 18.72 10.99 3.56
C ASP A 101 17.86 10.34 2.45
N THR A 102 18.55 9.70 1.51
CA THR A 102 18.00 8.99 0.35
C THR A 102 17.18 7.74 0.73
N ASP A 103 17.20 7.34 2.00
CA ASP A 103 16.49 6.18 2.56
C ASP A 103 15.04 6.48 2.96
N THR A 104 14.59 7.72 2.80
CA THR A 104 13.20 8.14 3.02
C THR A 104 12.34 8.04 1.76
N ASN A 105 11.03 8.20 1.92
CA ASN A 105 10.02 8.14 0.85
C ASN A 105 9.67 9.51 0.24
N VAL A 106 10.22 10.62 0.76
CA VAL A 106 9.88 11.98 0.30
C VAL A 106 10.07 12.13 -1.22
N ARG A 107 11.13 11.52 -1.76
CA ARG A 107 11.42 11.57 -3.20
C ARG A 107 10.49 10.70 -4.03
N GLN A 108 10.01 9.58 -3.50
CA GLN A 108 8.97 8.79 -4.16
C GLN A 108 7.68 9.61 -4.27
N MET A 109 7.28 10.27 -3.18
CA MET A 109 6.02 11.03 -3.13
C MET A 109 5.97 12.13 -4.19
N ALA A 110 7.11 12.77 -4.46
CA ALA A 110 7.25 13.85 -5.44
C ALA A 110 7.55 13.40 -6.89
N ASP A 111 7.56 12.10 -7.19
CA ASP A 111 7.85 11.61 -8.54
C ASP A 111 6.69 11.97 -9.50
N PRO A 112 6.91 12.62 -10.64
CA PRO A 112 5.81 13.01 -11.53
C PRO A 112 5.11 11.85 -12.23
N THR A 113 5.67 10.63 -12.22
CA THR A 113 5.14 9.49 -13.01
C THR A 113 3.74 9.02 -12.58
N SER A 114 3.33 9.23 -11.33
CA SER A 114 1.99 8.92 -10.81
C SER A 114 1.60 9.83 -9.63
N ALA A 115 1.84 11.13 -9.76
CA ALA A 115 1.68 12.07 -8.64
C ALA A 115 0.23 12.26 -8.17
N VAL A 116 -0.77 11.91 -8.99
CA VAL A 116 -2.21 12.06 -8.67
C VAL A 116 -2.64 11.38 -7.36
N ASN A 117 -1.93 10.32 -6.94
CA ASN A 117 -2.13 9.67 -5.64
C ASN A 117 -0.84 9.63 -4.80
N ILE A 118 0.03 10.63 -4.98
CA ILE A 118 1.29 10.78 -4.23
C ILE A 118 2.25 9.59 -4.48
N ASN A 119 2.21 9.00 -5.68
CA ASN A 119 3.01 7.83 -6.06
C ASN A 119 2.87 6.64 -5.10
N MET A 120 1.67 6.47 -4.57
CA MET A 120 1.34 5.31 -3.77
C MET A 120 1.45 4.04 -4.62
N GLY A 121 1.85 2.92 -4.02
CA GLY A 121 1.68 1.62 -4.67
C GLY A 121 0.22 1.46 -5.08
N THR A 122 -0.04 1.17 -6.35
CA THR A 122 -1.42 1.15 -6.89
C THR A 122 -1.70 -0.17 -7.57
N LEU A 123 -2.81 -0.80 -7.20
CA LEU A 123 -3.30 -2.04 -7.79
C LEU A 123 -4.55 -1.71 -8.63
N VAL A 124 -4.40 -1.78 -9.95
CA VAL A 124 -5.42 -1.43 -10.94
C VAL A 124 -5.78 -2.66 -11.76
N GLY A 125 -7.02 -3.13 -11.67
CA GLY A 125 -7.47 -4.25 -12.48
C GLY A 125 -8.86 -4.77 -12.11
N SER A 126 -9.25 -5.87 -12.73
CA SER A 126 -10.45 -6.62 -12.37
C SER A 126 -10.38 -7.08 -10.91
N TYR A 127 -11.54 -7.37 -10.30
CA TYR A 127 -11.59 -7.91 -8.93
C TYR A 127 -10.68 -9.13 -8.74
N ALA A 128 -10.65 -10.05 -9.71
CA ALA A 128 -9.81 -11.24 -9.67
C ALA A 128 -8.30 -10.91 -9.83
N SER A 129 -7.96 -9.94 -10.67
CA SER A 129 -6.58 -9.47 -10.81
C SER A 129 -6.07 -8.81 -9.52
N VAL A 130 -6.89 -7.98 -8.88
CA VAL A 130 -6.53 -7.37 -7.59
C VAL A 130 -6.38 -8.41 -6.49
N ALA A 131 -7.28 -9.41 -6.42
CA ALA A 131 -7.17 -10.49 -5.45
C ALA A 131 -5.85 -11.27 -5.59
N ARG A 132 -5.48 -11.63 -6.84
CA ARG A 132 -4.19 -12.30 -7.13
C ARG A 132 -3.00 -11.45 -6.73
N MET A 133 -3.01 -10.15 -7.05
CA MET A 133 -1.92 -9.24 -6.67
C MET A 133 -1.79 -9.10 -5.14
N LEU A 134 -2.90 -9.11 -4.39
CA LEU A 134 -2.85 -9.08 -2.92
C LEU A 134 -2.37 -10.41 -2.32
N ASP A 135 -2.65 -11.55 -2.96
CA ASP A 135 -2.03 -12.82 -2.58
C ASP A 135 -0.52 -12.81 -2.85
N GLU A 136 -0.05 -12.15 -3.91
CA GLU A 136 1.38 -11.93 -4.14
C GLU A 136 2.00 -11.06 -3.03
N VAL A 137 1.31 -10.01 -2.57
CA VAL A 137 1.76 -9.19 -1.42
C VAL A 137 1.94 -10.05 -0.17
N ALA A 138 0.98 -10.93 0.12
CA ALA A 138 1.04 -11.82 1.28
C ALA A 138 2.19 -12.84 1.23
N SER A 139 2.76 -13.09 0.05
CA SER A 139 3.91 -13.97 -0.12
C SER A 139 5.27 -13.31 0.22
N VAL A 140 5.31 -11.99 0.37
CA VAL A 140 6.56 -11.25 0.61
C VAL A 140 7.03 -11.45 2.06
N PRO A 141 8.29 -11.88 2.30
CA PRO A 141 8.80 -12.05 3.65
C PRO A 141 8.72 -10.79 4.49
N GLY A 142 8.11 -10.91 5.68
CA GLY A 142 7.91 -9.81 6.62
C GLY A 142 6.69 -8.93 6.34
N ALA A 143 5.91 -9.21 5.28
CA ALA A 143 4.60 -8.60 5.08
C ALA A 143 3.55 -9.35 5.92
N GLU A 144 2.88 -8.64 6.82
CA GLU A 144 1.84 -9.21 7.69
C GLU A 144 0.43 -8.69 7.37
N GLY A 145 0.35 -7.62 6.57
CA GLY A 145 -0.92 -7.06 6.17
C GLY A 145 -0.78 -5.93 5.17
N VAL A 146 -1.93 -5.41 4.76
CA VAL A 146 -2.05 -4.27 3.87
C VAL A 146 -2.91 -3.19 4.52
N LEU A 147 -2.55 -1.94 4.26
CA LEU A 147 -3.39 -0.76 4.50
C LEU A 147 -3.93 -0.31 3.14
N LEU A 148 -5.26 -0.28 3.01
CA LEU A 148 -5.89 -0.01 1.72
C LEU A 148 -6.53 1.38 1.71
N THR A 149 -6.30 2.08 0.61
CA THR A 149 -7.13 3.21 0.16
C THR A 149 -7.86 2.82 -1.11
N PHE A 150 -8.95 3.51 -1.41
CA PHE A 150 -9.78 3.26 -2.59
C PHE A 150 -10.05 4.57 -3.33
N ASP A 151 -10.29 4.49 -4.63
CA ASP A 151 -10.76 5.61 -5.46
C ASP A 151 -12.14 6.12 -5.01
N ASP A 152 -13.01 5.20 -4.58
CA ASP A 152 -14.25 5.47 -3.85
C ASP A 152 -14.33 4.51 -2.66
N PHE A 153 -14.35 5.04 -1.44
CA PHE A 153 -14.31 4.20 -0.23
C PHE A 153 -15.59 3.40 -0.02
N LEU A 154 -16.77 3.96 -0.30
CA LEU A 154 -18.02 3.27 0.02
C LEU A 154 -18.21 2.07 -0.91
N SER A 155 -18.14 2.31 -2.22
CA SER A 155 -18.26 1.25 -3.22
C SER A 155 -17.01 0.36 -3.27
N GLY A 156 -15.83 0.91 -2.99
CA GLY A 156 -14.58 0.16 -2.93
C GLY A 156 -14.55 -0.86 -1.79
N ILE A 157 -15.02 -0.49 -0.59
CA ILE A 157 -15.12 -1.43 0.55
C ILE A 157 -16.15 -2.54 0.24
N GLU A 158 -17.30 -2.20 -0.34
CA GLU A 158 -18.35 -3.15 -0.71
C GLU A 158 -17.83 -4.17 -1.74
N THR A 159 -17.31 -3.69 -2.87
CA THR A 159 -16.77 -4.56 -3.92
C THR A 159 -15.53 -5.34 -3.45
N PHE A 160 -14.70 -4.77 -2.58
CA PHE A 160 -13.61 -5.51 -1.95
C PHE A 160 -14.15 -6.67 -1.10
N GLY A 161 -15.15 -6.43 -0.27
CA GLY A 161 -15.78 -7.45 0.58
C GLY A 161 -16.45 -8.56 -0.22
N GLU A 162 -17.16 -8.22 -1.29
CA GLU A 162 -18.00 -9.16 -2.06
C GLU A 162 -17.28 -9.82 -3.24
N ARG A 163 -16.33 -9.14 -3.89
CA ARG A 163 -15.77 -9.58 -5.18
C ARG A 163 -14.27 -9.84 -5.16
N ILE A 164 -13.51 -9.23 -4.24
CA ILE A 164 -12.06 -9.39 -4.15
C ILE A 164 -11.69 -10.35 -3.02
N GLN A 165 -12.07 -10.04 -1.78
CA GLN A 165 -11.70 -10.79 -0.58
C GLN A 165 -12.07 -12.28 -0.65
N PRO A 166 -13.23 -12.70 -1.21
CA PRO A 166 -13.57 -14.12 -1.34
C PRO A 166 -12.64 -14.91 -2.28
N LEU A 167 -11.91 -14.21 -3.16
CA LEU A 167 -10.97 -14.82 -4.11
C LEU A 167 -9.53 -14.89 -3.56
N MET A 168 -9.24 -14.21 -2.44
CA MET A 168 -7.90 -14.13 -1.86
C MET A 168 -7.60 -15.37 -1.00
N GLN A 169 -6.58 -16.13 -1.37
CA GLN A 169 -6.12 -17.27 -0.59
C GLN A 169 -5.65 -16.86 0.80
N CYS A 170 -4.99 -15.70 0.93
CA CYS A 170 -4.56 -15.17 2.22
C CYS A 170 -5.72 -14.80 3.17
N ARG A 171 -6.97 -14.80 2.69
CA ARG A 171 -8.20 -14.53 3.46
C ARG A 171 -9.12 -15.75 3.59
N ALA A 172 -8.69 -16.93 3.13
CA ALA A 172 -9.47 -18.18 3.21
C ALA A 172 -9.79 -18.64 4.65
N HIS A 173 -9.17 -18.04 5.67
CA HIS A 173 -9.46 -18.30 7.08
C HIS A 173 -10.76 -17.63 7.58
N LEU A 174 -11.35 -16.73 6.80
CA LEU A 174 -12.61 -16.09 7.14
C LEU A 174 -13.80 -17.02 6.89
N PRO A 175 -14.90 -16.88 7.65
CA PRO A 175 -16.17 -17.52 7.29
C PRO A 175 -16.65 -16.98 5.93
N ALA A 176 -17.23 -17.86 5.12
CA ALA A 176 -17.91 -17.43 3.90
C ALA A 176 -19.02 -16.41 4.25
N LEU A 177 -19.23 -15.42 3.37
CA LEU A 177 -20.33 -14.47 3.48
C LEU A 177 -21.66 -15.25 3.55
N THR A 178 -22.20 -15.40 4.75
CA THR A 178 -23.60 -15.79 4.93
C THR A 178 -24.46 -14.61 4.53
N GLN A 179 -25.22 -14.73 3.44
CA GLN A 179 -26.32 -13.82 3.19
C GLN A 179 -27.28 -13.90 4.38
N GLU A 180 -27.47 -12.80 5.11
CA GLU A 180 -28.57 -12.71 6.07
C GLU A 180 -29.88 -12.91 5.29
N VAL A 181 -30.62 -13.95 5.65
CA VAL A 181 -31.96 -14.19 5.13
C VAL A 181 -32.87 -13.13 5.75
N ALA A 182 -33.25 -12.14 4.95
CA ALA A 182 -34.28 -11.16 5.28
C ALA A 182 -35.69 -11.81 5.31
#